data_AF-A0A455CBY2-F1
#
_entry.id   AF-A0A455CBY2-F1
#
_cell.length_a   1.000
_cell.length_b   1.000
_cell.length_c   1.000
_cell.angle_alpha   90.00
_cell.angle_beta   90.00
_cell.angle_gamma   90.00
#
_symmetry.space_group_name_H-M   'P 1'
#
loop_
_entity.id
_entity.type
_entity.pdbx_description
1 polymer ?
#
loop_
_entity_poly.entity_id
_entity_poly.type
_entity_poly.pdbx_seq_one_letter_code
_entity_poly.pdbx_strand_id
1 'polypeptide(L)'
;MLSPERLALPDYEYLAQRHVLTYMEDAVCQLLENKEDISQYGIARFFTEYFNSVCQGTHILFREFSFIQATPHNRASFLRAFWRCFRTVGKNGGGSLEEEGCICSARLWDGKMPGPSASQNGGPQSTRI
;
A
#
# COMPACT_ATOMS: atom_id res chain seq x y z
N MET A 1 11.10 -7.95 -22.07
CA MET A 1 10.24 -7.68 -23.26
C MET A 1 8.79 -7.59 -22.80
N LEU A 2 7.99 -6.68 -23.36
CA LEU A 2 6.54 -6.65 -23.10
C LEU A 2 5.88 -7.90 -23.73
N SER A 3 5.05 -8.62 -22.98
CA SER A 3 4.26 -9.75 -23.52
C SER A 3 3.30 -9.23 -24.60
N PRO A 4 3.16 -9.91 -25.76
CA PRO A 4 2.23 -9.56 -26.83
C PRO A 4 0.77 -9.42 -26.35
N GLU A 5 0.39 -10.19 -25.33
CA GLU A 5 -0.95 -10.17 -24.72
C GLU A 5 -1.27 -8.80 -24.08
N ARG A 6 -0.25 -8.04 -23.68
CA ARG A 6 -0.42 -6.70 -23.08
C ARG A 6 -0.87 -5.65 -24.10
N LEU A 7 -0.61 -5.87 -25.39
CA LEU A 7 -0.96 -4.94 -26.48
C LEU A 7 -2.29 -5.32 -27.15
N ALA A 8 -2.90 -6.44 -26.74
CA ALA A 8 -4.16 -6.92 -27.30
C ALA A 8 -5.40 -6.36 -26.60
N LEU A 9 -5.23 -5.72 -25.43
CA LEU A 9 -6.33 -5.09 -24.69
C LEU A 9 -6.65 -3.71 -25.28
N PRO A 10 -7.92 -3.29 -25.25
CA PRO A 10 -8.28 -1.90 -25.51
C PRO A 10 -7.56 -0.95 -24.56
N ASP A 11 -7.12 0.21 -25.06
CA ASP A 11 -6.30 1.17 -24.31
C ASP A 11 -6.89 1.52 -22.93
N TYR A 12 -8.20 1.81 -22.88
CA TYR A 12 -8.88 2.18 -21.65
C TYR A 12 -8.86 1.07 -20.60
N GLU A 13 -8.93 -0.19 -21.03
CA GLU A 13 -8.94 -1.35 -20.14
C GLU A 13 -7.54 -1.58 -19.57
N TYR A 14 -6.51 -1.46 -20.40
CA TYR A 14 -5.12 -1.53 -19.94
C TYR A 14 -4.82 -0.44 -18.90
N LEU A 15 -5.24 0.80 -19.15
CA LEU A 15 -5.01 1.93 -18.24
C LEU A 15 -5.75 1.72 -16.91
N ALA A 16 -6.99 1.22 -16.95
CA ALA A 16 -7.78 0.91 -15.75
C ALA A 16 -7.14 -0.22 -14.93
N GLN A 17 -6.76 -1.34 -15.58
CA GLN A 17 -6.12 -2.48 -14.92
C GLN A 17 -4.77 -2.15 -14.28
N ARG A 18 -4.11 -1.07 -14.72
CA ARG A 18 -2.81 -0.62 -14.20
C ARG A 18 -2.92 0.61 -13.30
N HIS A 19 -4.15 1.09 -13.05
CA HIS A 19 -4.42 2.27 -12.24
C HIS A 19 -3.62 3.50 -12.69
N VAL A 20 -3.36 3.63 -13.99
CA VAL A 20 -2.48 4.68 -14.52
C VAL A 20 -3.05 6.06 -14.23
N LEU A 21 -4.36 6.23 -14.37
CA LEU A 21 -5.04 7.50 -14.08
C LEU A 21 -4.88 7.91 -12.60
N THR A 22 -4.96 6.97 -11.65
CA THR A 22 -4.75 7.25 -10.22
C THR A 22 -3.37 7.84 -9.95
N TYR A 23 -2.33 7.32 -10.59
CA TYR A 23 -0.96 7.82 -10.42
C TYR A 23 -0.73 9.12 -11.19
N MET A 24 -1.34 9.29 -12.36
CA MET A 24 -1.26 10.53 -13.13
C MET A 24 -1.94 11.69 -12.40
N GLU A 25 -3.14 11.49 -11.88
CA GLU A 25 -3.88 12.49 -11.11
C GLU A 25 -3.09 12.89 -9.86
N ASP A 26 -2.58 11.91 -9.12
CA ASP A 26 -1.77 12.18 -7.93
C ASP A 26 -0.47 12.95 -8.25
N ALA A 27 0.27 12.53 -9.29
CA ALA A 27 1.47 13.23 -9.72
C ALA A 27 1.17 14.69 -10.09
N VAL A 28 0.08 14.95 -10.82
CA VAL A 28 -0.34 16.30 -11.19
C VAL A 28 -0.75 17.10 -9.95
N CYS A 29 -1.51 16.54 -9.01
CA CYS A 29 -1.87 17.22 -7.77
C CYS A 29 -0.60 17.65 -7.00
N GLN A 30 0.35 16.73 -6.79
CA GLN A 30 1.60 17.02 -6.09
C GLN A 30 2.45 18.06 -6.84
N LEU A 31 2.48 18.01 -8.17
CA LEU A 31 3.16 19.00 -9.01
C LEU A 31 2.55 20.40 -8.80
N LEU A 32 1.23 20.48 -8.74
CA LEU A 32 0.51 21.75 -8.60
C LEU A 32 0.60 22.32 -7.18
N GLU A 33 0.71 21.47 -6.17
CA GLU A 33 0.89 21.86 -4.76
C GLU A 33 2.32 22.36 -4.48
N ASN A 34 3.33 21.84 -5.17
CA ASN A 34 4.76 22.12 -4.91
C ASN A 34 5.45 22.86 -6.08
N LYS A 35 4.71 23.71 -6.80
CA LYS A 35 5.19 24.38 -8.02
C LYS A 35 6.50 25.16 -7.84
N GLU A 36 6.66 25.81 -6.69
CA GLU A 36 7.82 26.67 -6.41
C GLU A 36 9.11 25.84 -6.34
N ASP A 37 9.10 24.72 -5.63
CA ASP A 37 10.23 23.81 -5.53
C ASP A 37 10.54 23.14 -6.88
N ILE A 38 9.50 22.76 -7.63
CA ILE A 38 9.65 22.02 -8.89
C ILE A 38 10.16 22.93 -10.03
N SER A 39 9.92 24.24 -9.95
CA SER A 39 10.45 25.21 -10.93
C SER A 39 11.98 25.16 -11.06
N GLN A 40 12.69 24.71 -10.01
CA GLN A 40 14.15 24.61 -9.98
C GLN A 40 14.69 23.32 -10.62
N TYR A 41 13.95 22.21 -10.51
CA TYR A 41 14.39 20.88 -10.96
C TYR A 41 13.81 20.47 -12.31
N GLY A 42 12.72 21.13 -12.73
CA GLY A 42 12.02 20.90 -13.99
C GLY A 42 10.94 19.81 -13.90
N ILE A 43 9.85 20.03 -14.65
CA ILE A 43 8.64 19.19 -14.65
C ILE A 43 8.97 17.74 -15.06
N ALA A 44 9.82 17.54 -16.07
CA ALA A 44 10.19 16.21 -16.54
C ALA A 44 10.91 15.38 -15.47
N ARG A 45 11.77 16.04 -14.67
CA ARG A 45 12.48 15.41 -13.57
C ARG A 45 11.54 15.04 -12.44
N PHE A 46 10.60 15.92 -12.10
CA PHE A 46 9.55 15.62 -11.11
C PHE A 46 8.78 14.35 -11.46
N PHE A 47 8.26 14.23 -12.70
CA PHE A 47 7.53 13.03 -13.11
C PHE A 47 8.42 11.78 -13.08
N THR A 48 9.68 11.91 -13.50
CA THR A 48 10.65 10.81 -13.45
C THR A 48 10.84 10.31 -12.01
N GLU A 49 11.05 11.22 -11.06
CA GLU A 49 11.23 10.86 -9.65
C GLU A 49 9.95 10.29 -9.03
N TYR A 50 8.78 10.88 -9.33
CA TYR A 50 7.49 10.38 -8.90
C TYR A 50 7.25 8.93 -9.37
N PHE A 51 7.36 8.66 -10.67
CA PHE A 51 7.10 7.31 -11.19
C PHE A 51 8.17 6.30 -10.78
N ASN A 52 9.42 6.73 -10.58
CA ASN A 52 10.44 5.90 -9.96
C ASN A 52 10.06 5.51 -8.53
N SER A 53 9.50 6.43 -7.74
CA SER A 53 9.01 6.14 -6.39
C SER A 53 7.85 5.15 -6.39
N VAL A 54 6.94 5.24 -7.37
CA VAL A 54 5.84 4.26 -7.56
C VAL A 54 6.39 2.88 -7.89
N CYS A 55 7.33 2.80 -8.84
CA CYS A 55 8.00 1.54 -9.19
C CYS A 55 8.74 0.90 -8.00
N GLN A 56 9.36 1.72 -7.15
CA GLN A 56 10.09 1.29 -5.95
C GLN A 56 9.16 0.99 -4.75
N GLY A 57 7.91 1.45 -4.80
CA GLY A 57 6.94 1.32 -3.72
C GLY A 57 7.19 2.27 -2.53
N THR A 58 7.86 3.40 -2.75
CA THR A 58 8.14 4.41 -1.71
C THR A 58 7.18 5.60 -1.75
N HIS A 59 6.36 5.70 -2.80
CA HIS A 59 5.34 6.75 -3.00
C HIS A 59 4.24 6.78 -1.94
N ILE A 60 4.21 5.80 -1.03
CA ILE A 60 3.23 5.66 0.06
C ILE A 60 3.54 6.52 1.29
N LEU A 61 4.73 7.14 1.36
CA LEU A 61 5.16 7.88 2.54
C LEU A 61 4.46 9.23 2.60
N PHE A 62 4.01 9.63 3.79
CA PHE A 62 3.30 10.90 4.04
C PHE A 62 2.02 11.06 3.21
N ARG A 63 1.33 9.94 2.93
CA ARG A 63 0.07 9.93 2.17
C ARG A 63 -1.10 9.64 3.08
N GLU A 64 -2.25 10.19 2.71
CA GLU A 64 -3.51 9.85 3.36
C GLU A 64 -3.91 8.40 3.14
N PHE A 65 -4.65 7.83 4.09
CA PHE A 65 -5.10 6.45 4.03
C PHE A 65 -5.99 6.18 2.81
N SER A 66 -6.77 7.17 2.36
CA SER A 66 -7.58 7.12 1.13
C SER A 66 -6.75 6.73 -0.08
N PHE A 67 -5.58 7.37 -0.26
CA PHE A 67 -4.62 7.05 -1.31
C PHE A 67 -3.99 5.67 -1.16
N ILE A 68 -3.67 5.27 0.08
CA ILE A 68 -3.11 3.94 0.37
C ILE A 68 -4.09 2.84 -0.04
N GLN A 69 -5.38 3.03 0.22
CA GLN A 69 -6.42 2.04 -0.09
C GLN A 69 -6.74 1.96 -1.59
N ALA A 70 -6.49 3.03 -2.36
CA ALA A 70 -6.96 3.21 -3.73
C ALA A 70 -6.53 2.12 -4.72
N THR A 71 -5.33 1.53 -4.56
CA THR A 71 -4.84 0.48 -5.47
C THR A 71 -4.23 -0.70 -4.72
N PRO A 72 -4.26 -1.93 -5.28
CA PRO A 72 -3.57 -3.08 -4.71
C PRO A 72 -2.06 -2.83 -4.49
N HIS A 73 -1.41 -2.13 -5.43
CA HIS A 73 0.02 -1.82 -5.34
C HIS A 73 0.34 -0.85 -4.20
N ASN A 74 -0.52 0.14 -3.95
CA ASN A 74 -0.37 1.08 -2.84
C ASN A 74 -0.45 0.34 -1.50
N ARG A 75 -1.45 -0.52 -1.33
CA ARG A 75 -1.60 -1.35 -0.12
C ARG A 75 -0.39 -2.24 0.11
N ALA A 76 0.08 -2.94 -0.92
CA ALA A 76 1.25 -3.81 -0.81
C ALA A 76 2.53 -3.01 -0.47
N SER A 77 2.70 -1.83 -1.08
CA SER A 77 3.83 -0.92 -0.81
C SER A 77 3.80 -0.40 0.64
N PHE A 78 2.63 -0.03 1.13
CA PHE A 78 2.44 0.40 2.52
C PHE A 78 2.79 -0.72 3.51
N LEU A 79 2.26 -1.93 3.31
CA LEU A 79 2.59 -3.09 4.17
C LEU A 79 4.10 -3.36 4.16
N ARG A 80 4.74 -3.31 2.99
CA ARG A 80 6.20 -3.48 2.89
C ARG A 80 6.95 -2.43 3.70
N ALA A 81 6.57 -1.15 3.61
CA ALA A 81 7.21 -0.08 4.36
C ALA A 81 6.96 -0.22 5.87
N PHE A 82 5.72 -0.52 6.27
CA PHE A 82 5.32 -0.77 7.65
C PHE A 82 6.17 -1.89 8.27
N TRP A 83 6.24 -3.07 7.62
CA TRP A 83 7.05 -4.19 8.11
C TRP A 83 8.54 -3.86 8.23
N ARG A 84 9.09 -3.07 7.29
CA ARG A 84 10.49 -2.62 7.38
C ARG A 84 10.74 -1.78 8.63
N CYS A 85 9.81 -0.90 8.98
CA CYS A 85 9.89 -0.10 10.20
C CYS A 85 9.83 -0.99 11.46
N PHE A 86 8.84 -1.89 11.56
CA PHE A 86 8.67 -2.75 12.75
C PHE A 86 9.81 -3.75 12.96
N ARG A 87 10.35 -4.35 11.88
CA ARG A 87 11.53 -5.24 12.00
C ARG A 87 12.77 -4.51 12.53
N THR A 88 12.88 -3.22 12.25
CA THR A 88 14.00 -2.40 12.72
C THR A 88 13.83 -2.03 14.20
N VAL A 89 12.58 -1.85 14.66
CA VAL A 89 12.26 -1.63 16.08
C VAL A 89 12.53 -2.89 16.92
N GLY A 90 12.16 -4.09 16.45
CA GLY A 90 12.41 -5.36 17.16
C GLY A 90 13.90 -5.78 17.22
N LYS A 91 14.76 -5.18 16.40
CA LYS A 91 16.23 -5.37 16.49
C LYS A 91 16.88 -4.51 17.57
N ASN A 92 16.23 -3.41 17.99
CA ASN A 92 16.77 -2.46 18.96
C ASN A 92 16.04 -2.51 20.33
N GLY A 93 14.95 -3.28 20.43
CA GLY A 93 14.27 -3.61 21.68
C GLY A 93 13.93 -5.10 21.68
N GLY A 94 14.45 -5.84 22.66
CA GLY A 94 14.31 -7.30 22.78
C GLY A 94 12.86 -7.75 22.96
N GLY A 95 12.14 -7.88 21.85
CA GLY A 95 10.81 -8.46 21.77
C GLY A 95 10.63 -9.04 20.37
N SER A 96 11.12 -10.26 20.18
CA SER A 96 10.80 -11.07 19.02
C SER A 96 9.30 -11.32 19.04
N LEU A 97 8.54 -10.68 18.15
CA LEU A 97 7.20 -11.17 17.83
C LEU A 97 7.43 -12.47 17.08
N GLU A 98 7.20 -13.57 17.79
CA GLU A 98 7.32 -14.92 17.30
C GLU A 98 6.61 -15.08 15.95
N GLU A 99 7.32 -15.78 15.07
CA GLU A 99 6.89 -16.19 13.75
C GLU A 99 5.63 -17.03 13.83
N GLU A 100 4.45 -16.45 13.62
CA GLU A 100 3.32 -17.21 13.08
C GLU A 100 2.51 -16.32 12.14
N GLY A 101 2.60 -16.65 10.85
CA GLY A 101 1.55 -16.37 9.86
C GLY A 101 1.37 -14.92 9.41
N CYS A 102 2.02 -14.52 8.31
CA CYS A 102 1.44 -13.55 7.37
C CYS A 102 2.12 -13.58 5.98
N ILE A 103 2.32 -14.77 5.41
CA ILE A 103 2.75 -14.93 4.00
C ILE A 103 1.57 -14.67 3.01
N CYS A 104 0.37 -14.37 3.51
CA CYS A 104 -0.83 -14.21 2.69
C CYS A 104 -1.31 -12.74 2.63
N SER A 105 -0.71 -11.86 1.83
CA SER A 105 -1.27 -10.49 1.65
C SER A 105 -1.08 -9.85 0.28
N ALA A 106 -1.25 -10.65 -0.78
CA ALA A 106 -1.63 -10.10 -2.08
C ALA A 106 -2.83 -10.81 -2.74
N ARG A 107 -3.14 -12.06 -2.35
CA ARG A 107 -4.31 -12.81 -2.86
C ARG A 107 -5.52 -12.85 -1.93
N LEU A 108 -5.39 -12.45 -0.66
CA LEU A 108 -6.44 -12.68 0.35
C LEU A 108 -7.42 -11.50 0.51
N TRP A 109 -7.12 -10.31 -0.03
CA TRP A 109 -8.03 -9.16 0.10
C TRP A 109 -9.16 -9.17 -0.94
N ASP A 110 -9.09 -10.00 -1.99
CA ASP A 110 -10.13 -10.10 -3.02
C ASP A 110 -11.36 -10.92 -2.60
N GLY A 111 -11.42 -11.39 -1.34
CA GLY A 111 -12.59 -12.13 -0.88
C GLY A 111 -12.65 -12.34 0.63
N LYS A 112 -13.50 -11.54 1.29
CA LYS A 112 -14.17 -11.84 2.58
C LYS A 112 -13.25 -12.08 3.78
N MET A 113 -13.01 -11.04 4.59
CA MET A 113 -12.60 -11.23 5.99
C MET A 113 -13.74 -11.94 6.76
N PRO A 114 -13.52 -13.07 7.44
CA PRO A 114 -14.43 -13.51 8.49
C PRO A 114 -14.25 -12.59 9.70
N GLY A 115 -15.36 -12.07 10.22
CA GLY A 115 -15.35 -11.26 11.44
C GLY A 115 -14.80 -12.05 12.64
N PRO A 116 -14.30 -11.37 13.69
CA PRO A 116 -13.69 -12.02 14.83
C PRO A 116 -14.71 -12.94 15.51
N SER A 117 -14.42 -14.24 15.52
CA SER A 117 -15.15 -15.23 16.31
C SER A 117 -14.99 -14.89 17.79
N ALA A 118 -16.11 -14.62 18.47
CA ALA A 118 -16.15 -14.42 19.91
C ALA A 118 -15.55 -15.64 20.62
N SER A 119 -14.45 -15.41 21.35
CA SER A 119 -13.87 -16.39 22.26
C SER A 119 -14.87 -16.65 23.38
N GLN A 120 -15.54 -17.79 23.33
CA GLN A 120 -16.21 -18.38 24.48
C GLN A 120 -15.15 -18.70 25.54
N ASN A 121 -15.28 -18.13 26.73
CA ASN A 121 -14.62 -18.64 27.92
C ASN A 121 -15.37 -18.23 29.20
N GLY A 122 -15.67 -19.22 30.04
CA GLY A 122 -15.84 -19.02 31.49
C GLY A 122 -17.22 -19.36 32.04
N GLY A 123 -17.32 -20.52 32.69
CA GLY A 123 -18.52 -21.04 33.37
C GLY A 123 -19.04 -20.22 34.56
N PRO A 124 -20.15 -20.66 35.19
CA PRO A 124 -20.90 -19.87 36.16
C PRO A 124 -20.20 -19.81 37.52
N GLN A 125 -19.99 -18.60 38.04
CA GLN A 125 -19.72 -18.38 39.46
C GLN A 125 -20.99 -17.92 40.17
N SER A 126 -21.49 -18.82 41.02
CA SER A 126 -22.47 -18.55 42.06
C SER A 126 -21.76 -17.95 43.27
N THR A 127 -22.14 -16.76 43.75
CA THR A 127 -22.34 -16.45 45.18
C THR A 127 -22.85 -15.02 45.45
N ARG A 128 -23.91 -14.95 46.27
CA ARG A 128 -24.35 -13.91 47.24
C ARG A 128 -24.70 -12.50 46.68
N ILE A 129 -25.80 -11.85 47.06
CA ILE A 129 -26.66 -11.86 48.26
C ILE A 129 -28.13 -11.80 47.82
#